data_AF-A0A1G1XMQ6-F1
#
_entry.id   AF-A0A1G1XMQ6-F1
#
_cell.length_a   1.000
_cell.length_b   1.000
_cell.length_c   1.000
_cell.angle_alpha   90.00
_cell.angle_beta   90.00
_cell.angle_gamma   90.00
#
_symmetry.space_group_name_H-M   'P 1'
#
loop_
_entity.id
_entity.type
_entity.pdbx_description
1 polymer ?
#
loop_
_entity_poly.entity_id
_entity_poly.type
_entity_poly.pdbx_seq_one_letter_code
_entity_poly.pdbx_strand_id
1 'polypeptide(L)'
;MENHYKFLQKLKWEFNKKYGENQKVFPKFQWQKSFRDHYIRNYKDFDEHVKYIYNNPFKHKIPDAENYKYIFTNYPDLVTEI
;
A
#
# COMPACT_ATOMS: atom_id res chain seq x y z
N MET A 1 17.35 0.36 -8.12
CA MET A 1 16.57 -0.83 -7.66
C MET A 1 16.96 -1.27 -6.26
N GLU A 2 18.26 -1.39 -5.92
CA GLU A 2 18.69 -1.89 -4.60
C GLU A 2 18.20 -1.02 -3.40
N ASN A 3 18.09 0.30 -3.60
CA ASN A 3 17.63 1.22 -2.56
C ASN A 3 16.13 1.06 -2.23
N HIS A 4 15.28 0.90 -3.25
CA HIS A 4 13.82 0.75 -3.06
C HIS A 4 13.47 -0.56 -2.36
N TYR A 5 14.12 -1.66 -2.74
CA TYR A 5 13.91 -2.95 -2.06
C TYR A 5 14.34 -2.90 -0.58
N LYS A 6 15.48 -2.28 -0.27
CA LYS A 6 15.93 -2.09 1.13
C LYS A 6 14.94 -1.24 1.93
N PHE A 7 14.39 -0.19 1.33
CA PHE A 7 13.36 0.64 1.94
C PHE A 7 12.09 -0.15 2.26
N LEU A 8 11.55 -0.92 1.30
CA LEU A 8 10.37 -1.76 1.53
C LEU A 8 10.61 -2.83 2.61
N GLN A 9 11.81 -3.41 2.65
CA GLN A 9 12.17 -4.37 3.69
C GLN A 9 12.25 -3.73 5.08
N LYS A 10 12.73 -2.48 5.16
CA LYS A 10 12.70 -1.70 6.40
C LYS A 10 11.26 -1.49 6.88
N LEU A 11 10.36 -1.03 6.01
CA LEU A 11 8.94 -0.83 6.37
C LEU A 11 8.27 -2.13 6.84
N LYS A 12 8.51 -3.24 6.13
CA LYS A 12 8.04 -4.57 6.52
C LYS A 12 8.54 -4.97 7.91
N TRP A 13 9.82 -4.72 8.19
CA TRP A 13 10.42 -5.01 9.48
C TRP A 13 9.80 -4.16 10.60
N GLU A 14 9.62 -2.85 10.38
CA GLU A 14 9.00 -1.95 11.35
C GLU A 14 7.56 -2.36 11.69
N PHE A 15 6.78 -2.75 10.67
CA PHE A 15 5.43 -3.27 10.87
C PHE A 15 5.44 -4.55 11.73
N ASN A 16 6.29 -5.52 11.40
CA ASN A 16 6.37 -6.78 12.13
C ASN A 16 6.86 -6.57 13.56
N LYS A 17 7.81 -5.67 13.78
CA LYS A 17 8.29 -5.30 15.12
C LYS A 17 7.17 -4.70 15.97
N LYS A 18 6.32 -3.86 15.39
CA LYS A 18 5.24 -3.19 16.11
C LYS A 18 4.03 -4.10 16.36
N TYR A 19 3.65 -4.90 15.36
CA TYR A 19 2.36 -5.61 15.36
C TYR A 19 2.46 -7.13 15.29
N GLY A 20 3.61 -7.70 14.92
CA GLY A 20 3.76 -9.14 14.62
C GLY A 20 3.58 -10.06 15.82
N GLU A 21 4.14 -9.72 16.98
CA GLU A 21 4.03 -10.51 18.22
C GLU A 21 2.64 -10.39 18.87
N ASN A 22 1.96 -9.27 18.64
CA ASN A 22 0.67 -8.95 19.26
C ASN A 22 -0.54 -9.60 18.56
N GLN A 23 -0.32 -10.45 17.55
CA GLN A 23 -1.39 -11.09 16.78
C GLN A 23 -1.87 -12.36 17.48
N LYS A 24 -2.98 -12.22 18.22
CA LYS A 24 -3.63 -13.32 18.96
C LYS A 24 -4.63 -14.12 18.12
N VAL A 25 -5.00 -13.65 16.93
CA VAL A 25 -6.02 -14.25 16.07
C VAL A 25 -5.37 -15.09 14.99
N PHE A 26 -5.89 -16.30 14.76
CA PHE A 26 -5.49 -17.19 13.67
C PHE A 26 -6.42 -16.99 12.45
N PRO A 27 -5.89 -16.90 11.22
CA PRO A 27 -4.48 -16.95 10.86
C PRO A 27 -3.75 -15.64 11.22
N LYS A 28 -2.47 -15.77 11.58
CA LYS A 28 -1.59 -14.60 11.73
C LYS A 28 -1.46 -13.91 10.37
N PHE A 29 -1.38 -12.59 10.38
CA PHE A 29 -1.10 -11.81 9.19
C PHE A 29 0.25 -12.23 8.61
N GLN A 30 0.27 -12.38 7.28
CA GLN A 30 1.47 -12.71 6.53
C GLN A 30 1.59 -11.77 5.35
N TRP A 31 2.80 -11.22 5.18
CA TRP A 31 3.17 -10.52 3.96
C TRP A 31 3.24 -11.52 2.80
N GLN A 32 2.78 -11.12 1.62
CA GLN A 32 3.07 -11.87 0.40
C GLN A 32 4.59 -11.97 0.17
N LYS A 33 5.03 -13.04 -0.49
CA LYS A 33 6.46 -13.35 -0.69
C LYS A 33 7.18 -12.27 -1.51
N SER A 34 6.49 -11.66 -2.46
CA SER A 34 7.00 -10.63 -3.36
C SER A 34 5.94 -9.55 -3.60
N PHE A 35 6.36 -8.47 -4.25
CA PHE A 35 5.50 -7.37 -4.67
C PHE A 35 5.65 -7.13 -6.18
N ARG A 36 4.63 -6.52 -6.78
CA ARG A 36 4.68 -6.05 -8.17
C ARG A 36 5.28 -4.66 -8.18
N ASP A 37 6.32 -4.47 -8.98
CA ASP A 37 6.94 -3.18 -9.24
C ASP A 37 6.66 -2.76 -10.69
N HIS A 38 6.37 -1.48 -10.91
CA HIS A 38 6.14 -0.89 -12.23
C HIS A 38 6.69 0.53 -12.27
N TYR A 39 7.60 0.77 -13.21
CA TYR A 39 8.18 2.09 -13.39
C TYR A 39 7.23 2.96 -14.23
N ILE A 40 6.70 4.02 -13.61
CA ILE A 40 5.85 5.01 -14.26
C ILE A 40 6.72 5.91 -15.15
N ARG A 41 6.47 5.88 -16.47
CA ARG A 41 7.38 6.49 -17.46
C ARG A 41 6.97 7.88 -17.92
N ASN A 42 5.73 8.27 -17.69
CA ASN A 42 5.18 9.55 -18.13
C ASN A 42 3.97 9.94 -17.28
N TYR A 43 3.51 11.19 -17.47
CA TYR A 43 2.41 11.76 -16.72
C TYR A 43 1.07 11.07 -16.95
N LYS A 44 0.81 10.60 -18.18
CA LYS A 44 -0.43 9.86 -18.47
C LYS A 44 -0.49 8.54 -17.68
N ASP A 45 0.61 7.81 -17.67
CA ASP A 45 0.75 6.55 -16.91
C ASP A 45 0.60 6.81 -15.40
N PHE A 46 1.14 7.93 -14.90
CA PHE A 46 0.96 8.37 -13.52
C PHE A 46 -0.52 8.59 -13.19
N ASP A 47 -1.23 9.39 -13.97
CA ASP A 47 -2.64 9.70 -13.75
C ASP A 47 -3.53 8.45 -13.79
N GLU A 48 -3.23 7.52 -14.70
CA GLU A 48 -3.94 6.24 -14.81
C GLU A 48 -3.72 5.37 -13.57
N HIS A 49 -2.48 5.31 -13.04
CA HIS A 49 -2.18 4.58 -11.81
C HIS A 49 -2.83 5.22 -10.57
N VAL A 50 -2.83 6.55 -10.47
CA VAL A 50 -3.53 7.27 -9.38
C VAL A 50 -5.03 6.97 -9.43
N LYS A 51 -5.65 7.07 -10.60
CA LYS A 51 -7.07 6.70 -10.80
C LYS A 51 -7.32 5.22 -10.47
N TYR A 52 -6.40 4.33 -10.83
CA TYR A 52 -6.51 2.91 -10.49
C TYR A 52 -6.54 2.69 -8.98
N ILE A 53 -5.63 3.34 -8.24
CA ILE A 53 -5.54 3.22 -6.78
C ILE A 53 -6.82 3.78 -6.12
N TYR A 54 -7.29 4.95 -6.56
CA TYR A 54 -8.53 5.56 -6.06
C TYR A 54 -9.76 4.68 -6.32
N ASN A 55 -9.87 4.09 -7.51
CA ASN A 55 -11.01 3.25 -7.88
C ASN A 55 -10.92 1.80 -7.37
N ASN A 56 -9.81 1.40 -6.73
CA ASN A 56 -9.58 0.03 -6.30
C ASN A 56 -10.66 -0.49 -5.32
N PRO A 57 -11.14 0.28 -4.32
CA PRO A 57 -12.24 -0.15 -3.45
C PRO A 57 -13.53 -0.44 -4.22
N PHE A 58 -13.89 0.40 -5.19
CA PHE A 58 -15.07 0.20 -6.06
C PHE A 58 -14.91 -1.06 -6.91
N LYS A 59 -13.75 -1.25 -7.54
CA LYS A 59 -13.43 -2.44 -8.35
C LYS A 59 -13.59 -3.72 -7.55
N HIS A 60 -13.18 -3.72 -6.28
CA HIS A 60 -13.26 -4.87 -5.39
C HIS A 60 -14.57 -4.96 -4.60
N LYS A 61 -15.54 -4.08 -4.86
CA LYS A 61 -16.87 -4.05 -4.22
C LYS A 61 -16.77 -3.98 -2.69
N ILE A 62 -15.83 -3.20 -2.17
CA ILE A 62 -15.74 -2.94 -0.74
C ILE A 62 -17.02 -2.21 -0.30
N PRO A 63 -17.69 -2.63 0.80
CA PRO A 63 -18.82 -1.89 1.32
C PRO A 63 -18.43 -0.45 1.67
N ASP A 64 -19.28 0.52 1.34
CA ASP A 64 -19.02 1.95 1.58
C ASP A 64 -17.72 2.44 0.92
N ALA A 65 -17.49 2.00 -0.33
CA ALA A 65 -16.29 2.34 -1.11
C ALA A 65 -16.13 3.85 -1.31
N GLU A 66 -17.24 4.59 -1.39
CA GLU A 66 -17.28 6.04 -1.46
C GLU A 66 -16.63 6.73 -0.25
N ASN A 67 -16.68 6.12 0.94
CA ASN A 67 -16.08 6.64 2.17
C ASN A 67 -14.90 5.77 2.63
N TYR A 68 -14.24 5.07 1.70
CA TYR A 68 -13.17 4.15 2.05
C TYR A 68 -12.00 4.87 2.74
N LYS A 69 -11.92 4.74 4.06
CA LYS A 69 -11.00 5.53 4.90
C LYS A 69 -9.52 5.29 4.63
N TYR A 70 -9.13 4.12 4.13
CA TYR A 70 -7.73 3.73 3.90
C TYR A 70 -7.23 4.12 2.49
N ILE A 71 -7.65 5.27 1.98
CA ILE A 71 -7.21 5.83 0.70
C ILE A 71 -6.18 6.94 0.92
N PHE A 72 -5.24 7.09 -0.01
CA PHE A 72 -4.14 8.06 0.11
C PHE A 72 -4.61 9.52 0.19
N THR A 73 -5.80 9.86 -0.34
CA THR A 73 -6.35 11.22 -0.29
C THR A 73 -6.70 11.67 1.14
N ASN A 74 -6.85 10.73 2.08
CA ASN A 74 -7.11 11.04 3.49
C ASN A 74 -5.82 11.26 4.30
N TYR A 75 -4.64 10.98 3.73
CA TYR A 75 -3.34 11.04 4.41
C TYR A 75 -2.28 11.72 3.52
N PRO A 76 -2.51 12.97 3.10
CA PRO A 76 -1.63 13.65 2.14
C PRO A 76 -0.19 13.84 2.65
N ASP A 77 -0.02 13.95 3.98
CA ASP A 77 1.26 14.04 4.66
C ASP A 77 2.15 12.80 4.43
N LEU A 78 1.54 11.62 4.28
CA LEU A 78 2.27 10.37 4.04
C LEU A 78 2.72 10.20 2.59
N VAL A 79 2.18 10.99 1.65
CA VAL A 79 2.49 10.88 0.22
C VAL A 79 3.74 11.70 -0.15
N THR A 80 4.04 12.75 0.61
CA THR A 80 5.14 13.68 0.33
C THR A 80 6.51 13.25 0.85
N GLU A 81 6.57 12.16 1.63
CA GLU A 81 7.80 11.70 2.31
C GLU A 81 8.53 10.52 1.60
N ILE A 82 8.11 10.14 0.39
CA ILE A 82 8.66 8.97 -0.36
C ILE A 82 9.70 9.38 -1.40
#